data_AF-A0A8J7ACS0-F1
#
_entry.id   AF-A0A8J7ACS0-F1
#
_cell.length_a   1.000
_cell.length_b   1.000
_cell.length_c   1.000
_cell.angle_alpha   90.00
_cell.angle_beta   90.00
_cell.angle_gamma   90.00
#
_symmetry.space_group_name_H-M   'P 1'
#
loop_
_entity.id
_entity.type
_entity.pdbx_description
1 polymer ?
#
loop_
_entity_poly.entity_id
_entity_poly.type
_entity_poly.pdbx_seq_one_letter_code
_entity_poly.pdbx_strand_id
1 'polypeptide(L)' 'MPKNIPSLKPKELIKLLEQAGCTFHREGKGDHSLYSRAVEGQRRVVPIDMGAKEMSPGYVLRIFRQFGFTDEEIESLLM' A
#
# COMPACT_ATOMS: atom_id res chain seq x y z
N MET A 1 8.61 7.93 -12.63
CA MET A 1 7.69 6.80 -12.45
C MET A 1 8.53 5.60 -12.09
N PRO A 2 8.19 4.86 -11.02
CA PRO A 2 8.90 3.64 -10.66
C PRO A 2 8.88 2.66 -11.83
N LYS A 3 10.04 2.13 -12.19
CA LYS A 3 10.17 1.13 -13.26
C LYS A 3 9.94 -0.25 -12.64
N ASN A 4 9.06 -1.06 -13.24
CA ASN A 4 8.76 -2.45 -12.84
C ASN A 4 7.99 -2.63 -11.51
N ILE A 5 6.80 -2.06 -11.40
CA ILE A 5 5.90 -2.41 -10.28
C ILE A 5 5.45 -3.88 -10.45
N PRO A 6 5.67 -4.76 -9.45
CA PRO A 6 5.26 -6.15 -9.55
C PRO A 6 3.77 -6.33 -9.22
N SER A 7 3.20 -7.45 -9.65
CA SER A 7 1.99 -7.97 -9.02
C SER A 7 2.32 -8.46 -7.61
N LEU A 8 1.43 -8.24 -6.65
CA LEU A 8 1.64 -8.66 -5.26
C LEU A 8 0.39 -9.32 -4.69
N LYS A 9 0.55 -10.33 -3.83
CA LYS A 9 -0.56 -10.78 -2.98
C LYS A 9 -0.86 -9.70 -1.94
N PRO A 10 -2.10 -9.60 -1.42
CA PRO A 10 -2.45 -8.60 -0.41
C PRO A 10 -1.51 -8.60 0.81
N LYS A 11 -1.12 -9.80 1.27
CA LYS A 11 -0.21 -9.96 2.42
C LYS A 11 1.21 -9.47 2.14
N GLU A 12 1.69 -9.58 0.90
CA GLU A 12 3.01 -9.09 0.51
C GLU A 12 3.01 -7.56 0.46
N LEU A 13 1.96 -6.97 -0.11
CA LEU A 13 1.77 -5.53 -0.12
C LEU A 13 1.68 -4.96 1.30
N ILE A 14 0.91 -5.58 2.20
CA ILE A 14 0.83 -5.15 3.61
C ILE A 14 2.19 -5.15 4.28
N LYS A 15 2.98 -6.23 4.11
CA LYS A 15 4.29 -6.33 4.74
C LYS A 15 5.21 -5.18 4.33
N LEU A 16 5.22 -4.84 3.04
CA LEU A 16 5.99 -3.69 2.52
C LEU A 16 5.49 -2.37 3.12
N LEU A 17 4.16 -2.18 3.18
CA LEU A 17 3.56 -0.98 3.75
C LEU A 17 3.88 -0.84 5.24
N GLU A 18 3.82 -1.92 6.02
CA GLU A 18 4.17 -1.94 7.45
C GLU A 18 5.65 -1.59 7.68
N GLN A 19 6.55 -2.18 6.89
CA GLN A 19 7.98 -1.84 6.90
C GLN A 19 8.22 -0.35 6.61
N ALA A 20 7.33 0.27 5.84
CA ALA A 20 7.41 1.66 5.43
C ALA A 20 6.58 2.63 6.31
N GLY A 21 6.13 2.15 7.48
CA GLY A 21 5.48 2.96 8.51
C GLY A 21 3.96 3.10 8.37
N CYS A 22 3.33 2.33 7.49
CA CYS A 22 1.88 2.17 7.52
C CYS A 22 1.47 1.27 8.69
N THR A 23 0.31 1.55 9.29
CA THR A 23 -0.23 0.79 10.42
C THR A 23 -1.68 0.41 10.16
N PHE A 24 -2.06 -0.78 10.60
CA PHE A 24 -3.46 -1.21 10.56
C PHE A 24 -4.33 -0.22 11.34
N HIS A 25 -5.44 0.22 10.75
CA HIS A 25 -6.36 1.16 11.37
C HIS A 25 -7.64 0.46 11.85
N ARG A 26 -8.33 -0.26 10.96
CA ARG A 26 -9.54 -1.04 11.23
C ARG A 26 -9.95 -1.88 10.03
N GLU A 27 -10.85 -2.83 10.25
CA GLU A 27 -11.57 -3.47 9.14
C GLU A 27 -12.57 -2.50 8.47
N GLY A 28 -12.75 -2.68 7.17
CA GLY A 28 -13.67 -1.95 6.31
C GLY A 28 -14.94 -2.74 6.01
N LYS A 29 -15.64 -2.34 4.95
CA LYS A 29 -16.79 -3.11 4.44
C LYS A 29 -16.30 -4.24 3.54
N GLY A 30 -16.90 -5.42 3.68
CA GLY A 30 -16.50 -6.62 2.95
C GLY A 30 -15.07 -7.02 3.31
N ASP A 31 -14.31 -7.47 2.31
CA ASP A 31 -12.94 -7.97 2.52
C ASP A 31 -11.89 -6.84 2.49
N HIS A 32 -12.23 -5.61 2.87
CA HIS A 32 -11.25 -4.52 2.89
C HIS A 32 -10.71 -4.29 4.29
N SER A 33 -9.39 -4.15 4.42
CA SER A 33 -8.76 -3.65 5.63
C SER A 33 -8.23 -2.22 5.38
N LEU A 34 -8.44 -1.32 6.33
CA LEU A 34 -7.94 0.05 6.24
C LEU A 34 -6.60 0.17 6.97
N TYR A 35 -5.61 0.70 6.27
CA TYR A 35 -4.30 1.05 6.82
C TYR A 35 -4.12 2.55 6.82
N SER A 36 -3.24 3.05 7.68
CA SER A 36 -2.95 4.49 7.78
C SER A 36 -1.47 4.81 7.85
N ARG A 37 -1.09 5.95 7.26
CA ARG A 37 0.26 6.52 7.32
C ARG A 37 0.16 8.00 7.64
N ALA A 38 1.04 8.51 8.50
CA ALA A 38 1.17 9.95 8.74
C ALA A 38 2.31 10.50 7.90
N VAL A 39 2.03 11.47 7.03
CA VAL A 39 3.00 12.13 6.15
C VAL A 39 2.71 13.63 6.18
N GLU A 40 3.72 14.46 6.42
CA GLU A 40 3.60 15.93 6.47
C GLU A 40 2.52 16.44 7.44
N GLY A 41 2.39 15.77 8.61
CA GLY A 41 1.37 16.12 9.61
C GLY A 41 -0.06 15.73 9.22
N GLN A 42 -0.26 15.09 8.07
CA GLN A 42 -1.56 14.61 7.61
C GLN A 42 -1.64 13.08 7.71
N ARG A 43 -2.74 12.60 8.30
CA ARG A 43 -3.04 11.18 8.33
C ARG A 43 -3.76 10.77 7.06
N ARG A 44 -3.18 9.84 6.30
CA ARG A 44 -3.78 9.21 5.13
C ARG A 44 -4.30 7.84 5.52
N VAL A 45 -5.52 7.50 5.10
CA VAL A 45 -6.14 6.20 5.35
C VAL A 45 -6.55 5.61 4.02
N VAL A 46 -6.12 4.38 3.73
CA VAL A 46 -6.34 3.73 2.44
C VAL A 46 -6.92 2.32 2.68
N PRO A 47 -8.03 1.97 2.01
CA PRO A 47 -8.55 0.61 2.02
C PRO A 47 -7.73 -0.29 1.09
N ILE A 48 -7.43 -1.50 1.55
CA ILE A 48 -6.75 -2.54 0.78
C ILE A 48 -7.69 -3.74 0.70
N ASP A 49 -7.99 -4.18 -0.52
CA ASP A 49 -8.77 -5.41 -0.75
C ASP A 49 -7.97 -6.65 -0.33
N MET A 50 -8.46 -7.35 0.67
CA MET A 50 -7.88 -8.57 1.24
C MET A 50 -8.43 -9.84 0.61
N GLY A 51 -9.52 -9.74 -0.16
CA GLY A 51 -10.13 -10.86 -0.88
C GLY A 51 -9.45 -11.14 -2.23
N ALA A 52 -8.69 -10.17 -2.75
CA ALA A 52 -7.93 -10.35 -3.99
C ALA A 52 -6.88 -11.47 -3.87
N LYS A 53 -6.87 -12.39 -4.84
CA LYS A 53 -5.80 -13.41 -4.94
C LYS A 53 -4.45 -12.77 -5.25
N GLU A 54 -4.45 -11.73 -6.07
CA GLU A 54 -3.27 -10.99 -6.52
C GLU A 54 -3.68 -9.58 -6.94
N MET A 55 -2.84 -8.60 -6.62
CA MET A 55 -2.98 -7.19 -6.98
C MET A 55 -2.17 -6.90 -8.23
N SER A 56 -2.81 -6.27 -9.22
CA SER A 56 -2.11 -5.84 -10.42
C SER A 56 -1.08 -4.74 -10.11
N PRO A 57 -0.06 -4.57 -10.97
CA PRO A 57 0.93 -3.50 -10.83
C PRO A 57 0.30 -2.10 -10.67
N GLY A 58 -0.76 -1.82 -11.44
CA GLY A 58 -1.49 -0.56 -11.35
C GLY A 58 -2.18 -0.37 -9.99
N TYR A 59 -2.72 -1.44 -9.41
CA TYR A 59 -3.30 -1.40 -8.07
C TYR A 59 -2.23 -1.11 -7.01
N VAL A 60 -1.12 -1.86 -7.06
CA VAL A 60 0.02 -1.72 -6.13
C VAL A 60 0.54 -0.28 -6.16
N LEU A 61 0.82 0.26 -7.34
CA LEU A 61 1.28 1.64 -7.49
C LEU A 61 0.27 2.64 -6.92
N ARG A 62 -1.02 2.45 -7.21
CA ARG A 62 -2.08 3.33 -6.71
C ARG A 62 -2.13 3.37 -5.18
N ILE A 63 -2.00 2.22 -4.51
CA ILE A 63 -1.98 2.16 -3.04
C ILE A 63 -0.80 2.96 -2.48
N PHE A 64 0.40 2.77 -3.02
CA PHE A 64 1.56 3.57 -2.63
C PHE A 64 1.31 5.08 -2.81
N ARG A 65 0.74 5.51 -3.94
CA ARG A 65 0.41 6.93 -4.14
C ARG A 65 -0.63 7.47 -3.18
N GLN A 66 -1.66 6.69 -2.85
CA GLN A 66 -2.68 7.09 -1.88
C GLN A 66 -2.09 7.30 -0.48
N PHE A 67 -1.08 6.51 -0.11
CA PHE A 67 -0.31 6.73 1.12
C PHE A 67 0.75 7.84 1.03
N GLY A 68 0.94 8.44 -0.15
CA GLY A 68 1.87 9.54 -0.36
C GLY A 68 3.32 9.11 -0.57
N PHE A 69 3.56 7.86 -1.00
CA PHE A 69 4.91 7.42 -1.31
C PHE A 69 5.48 8.10 -2.56
N THR A 70 6.75 8.53 -2.47
CA THR A 70 7.52 9.06 -3.62
C THR A 70 8.01 7.94 -4.53
N ASP A 71 8.55 8.29 -5.69
CA ASP A 71 9.09 7.31 -6.62
C ASP A 71 10.28 6.57 -5.99
N GLU A 72 11.14 7.31 -5.29
CA GLU A 72 12.35 6.81 -4.62
C GLU A 72 12.00 5.86 -3.46
N GLU A 73 10.99 6.20 -2.66
CA GLU A 73 10.52 5.29 -1.60
C GLU A 73 9.95 3.99 -2.17
N ILE A 74 9.17 4.07 -3.26
CA ILE A 74 8.59 2.89 -3.91
C ILE A 74 9.70 2.02 -4.50
N GLU A 75 10.67 2.62 -5.19
CA GLU A 75 11.80 1.90 -5.76
C GLU A 75 12.64 1.23 -4.65
N SER A 76 12.88 1.91 -3.52
CA SER A 76 13.62 1.34 -2.39
C SER A 76 12.90 0.19 -1.68
N LEU A 77 11.57 0.13 -1.73
CA LEU A 77 10.79 -0.94 -1.11
C LEU A 77 10.66 -2.18 -2.00
N LEU A 78 10.82 -2.02 -3.31
CA LEU A 78 10.61 -3.08 -4.31
C LEU A 78 11.92 -3.70 -4.84
N MET A 79 13.08 -3.13 -4.49
CA MET A 79 14.41 -3.70 -4.76
C MET A 79 14.86 -4.61 -3.62
#